data_AF-A0A3C0G9Y7-F1
#
_entry.id   AF-A0A3C0G9Y7-F1
#
_cell.length_a   1.000
_cell.length_b   1.000
_cell.length_c   1.000
_cell.angle_alpha   90.00
_cell.angle_beta   90.00
_cell.angle_gamma   90.00
#
_symmetry.space_group_name_H-M   'P 1'
#
loop_
_entity.id
_entity.type
_entity.pdbx_description
1 polymer ?
#
loop_
_entity_poly.entity_id
_entity_poly.type
_entity_poly.pdbx_seq_one_letter_code
_entity_poly.pdbx_strand_id
1 'polypeptide(L)' 'NEGKTLLMYTTPYWIPFFDLQNGNFLAFDFAPDTKGSAGQIIRFGADQEIGYIQADRLDLFLESLMDVDGDIQ' A
#
# COMPACT_ATOMS: atom_id res chain seq x y z
N ASN A 1 -10.25 -4.46 -2.27
CA ASN A 1 -8.90 -5.07 -2.29
C ASN A 1 -8.87 -6.48 -2.93
N GLU A 2 -10.01 -7.01 -3.44
CA GLU A 2 -10.10 -8.35 -4.06
C GLU A 2 -9.63 -9.53 -3.18
N GLY A 3 -9.62 -9.37 -1.85
CA GLY A 3 -9.10 -10.38 -0.92
C GLY A 3 -7.57 -10.39 -0.80
N LYS A 4 -6.90 -9.32 -1.23
CA LYS A 4 -5.45 -9.16 -1.09
C LYS A 4 -5.03 -8.60 0.27
N THR A 5 -5.82 -7.72 0.87
CA THR A 5 -5.53 -7.10 2.18
C THR A 5 -6.62 -7.47 3.19
N LEU A 6 -6.30 -7.49 4.48
CA LEU A 6 -7.31 -7.73 5.51
C LEU A 6 -8.38 -6.63 5.53
N LEU A 7 -9.62 -7.00 5.81
CA LEU A 7 -10.75 -6.08 5.99
C LEU A 7 -10.73 -5.46 7.39
N MET A 8 -9.72 -4.65 7.65
CA MET A 8 -9.54 -3.96 8.92
C MET A 8 -8.93 -2.57 8.72
N TYR A 9 -9.15 -1.68 9.69
CA TYR A 9 -8.62 -0.32 9.62
C TYR A 9 -7.09 -0.26 9.78
N THR A 10 -6.51 -1.04 10.69
CA THR A 10 -5.07 -1.08 10.93
C THR A 10 -4.63 -2.37 11.62
N THR A 11 -3.38 -2.78 11.41
CA THR A 11 -2.74 -3.91 12.08
C THR A 11 -1.26 -3.60 12.33
N PRO A 12 -0.63 -4.13 13.40
CA PRO A 12 0.80 -3.98 13.64
C PRO A 12 1.70 -4.53 12.51
N TYR A 13 1.14 -5.34 11.61
CA TYR A 13 1.87 -5.96 10.49
C TYR A 13 1.81 -5.14 9.19
N TRP A 14 1.17 -3.97 9.21
CA TRP A 14 1.28 -2.98 8.14
C TRP A 14 2.36 -1.98 8.53
N ILE A 15 3.56 -2.13 7.96
CA ILE A 15 4.75 -1.39 8.37
C ILE A 15 4.89 -0.15 7.48
N PRO A 16 4.56 1.06 7.99
CA PRO A 16 4.64 2.28 7.19
C PRO A 16 6.10 2.60 6.86
N PHE A 17 6.34 2.96 5.60
CA PHE A 17 7.64 3.43 5.13
C PHE A 17 7.57 4.83 4.49
N PHE A 18 6.36 5.37 4.30
CA PHE A 18 6.17 6.72 3.77
C PHE A 18 4.93 7.38 4.39
N ASP A 19 5.09 8.59 4.89
CA ASP A 19 4.01 9.44 5.42
C ASP A 19 3.53 10.41 4.34
N LEU A 20 2.23 10.41 4.07
CA LEU A 20 1.59 11.28 3.08
C LEU A 20 1.17 12.64 3.68
N GLN A 21 1.51 12.89 4.94
CA GLN A 21 1.27 14.12 5.70
C GLN A 21 -0.20 14.52 5.84
N ASN A 22 -1.10 13.56 5.64
CA ASN A 22 -2.55 13.74 5.77
C ASN A 22 -3.19 12.60 6.58
N GLY A 23 -2.41 11.90 7.39
CA GLY A 23 -2.87 10.74 8.17
C GLY A 23 -2.97 9.45 7.36
N ASN A 24 -2.52 9.44 6.09
CA ASN A 24 -2.34 8.23 5.30
C ASN A 24 -0.86 7.87 5.13
N PHE A 25 -0.61 6.58 4.92
CA PHE A 25 0.74 6.03 4.79
C PHE A 25 0.81 5.06 3.62
N LEU A 26 2.01 4.93 3.05
CA LEU A 26 2.39 3.73 2.31
C LEU A 26 3.06 2.75 3.26
N ALA A 27 2.71 1.47 3.15
CA ALA A 27 3.22 0.42 4.01
C ALA A 27 3.53 -0.86 3.25
N PHE A 28 4.42 -1.66 3.84
CA PHE A 28 4.51 -3.09 3.58
C PHE A 28 3.38 -3.81 4.31
N ASP A 29 2.66 -4.67 3.60
CA ASP A 29 1.65 -5.54 4.19
C ASP A 29 2.25 -6.93 4.48
N PHE A 30 2.57 -7.21 5.75
CA PHE A 30 2.99 -8.53 6.22
C PHE A 30 1.85 -9.35 6.85
N ALA A 31 0.61 -8.88 6.74
CA ALA A 31 -0.58 -9.64 7.09
C ALA A 31 -1.60 -9.57 5.92
N PRO A 32 -1.23 -10.07 4.72
CA PRO A 32 -2.14 -10.10 3.59
C PRO A 32 -3.31 -11.06 3.87
N ASP A 33 -4.42 -10.86 3.15
CA ASP A 33 -5.51 -11.84 3.08
C ASP A 33 -5.16 -12.93 2.05
N THR A 34 -6.03 -13.94 1.90
CA THR A 34 -5.81 -15.19 1.16
C THR A 34 -5.34 -15.06 -0.28
N LYS A 35 -5.53 -13.90 -0.92
CA LYS A 35 -5.08 -13.63 -2.30
C LYS A 35 -3.91 -12.65 -2.39
N GLY A 36 -3.44 -12.12 -1.26
CA GLY A 36 -2.33 -11.17 -1.21
C GLY A 36 -0.98 -11.86 -1.11
N SER A 37 0.07 -11.05 -1.16
CA SER A 37 1.46 -11.49 -0.99
C SER A 37 2.12 -10.74 0.16
N ALA A 38 2.86 -11.44 1.01
CA ALA A 38 3.59 -10.80 2.10
C ALA A 38 4.63 -9.82 1.53
N GLY A 39 4.61 -8.57 2.00
CA GLY A 39 5.46 -7.49 1.50
C GLY A 39 4.88 -6.72 0.31
N GLN A 40 3.63 -6.98 -0.09
CA GLN A 40 2.92 -6.12 -1.05
C GLN A 40 2.80 -4.69 -0.50
N ILE A 41 2.77 -3.71 -1.39
CA ILE A 41 2.68 -2.29 -1.03
C ILE A 41 1.22 -1.88 -0.95
N ILE A 42 0.84 -1.30 0.18
CA ILE A 42 -0.52 -0.79 0.41
C ILE A 42 -0.49 0.68 0.79
N ARG A 43 -1.63 1.34 0.59
CA ARG A 43 -2.00 2.61 1.21
C ARG A 43 -3.06 2.36 2.28
N PHE A 44 -2.88 2.92 3.46
CA PHE A 44 -3.86 2.87 4.55
C PHE A 44 -3.82 4.15 5.39
N GLY A 45 -4.83 4.40 6.22
CA GLY A 45 -4.83 5.51 7.16
C GLY A 45 -6.18 6.24 7.24
N ALA A 46 -6.12 7.52 7.60
CA ALA A 46 -7.28 8.32 8.02
C ALA A 46 -8.47 8.31 7.02
N ASP A 47 -8.19 8.25 5.72
CA ASP A 47 -9.23 8.32 4.69
C ASP A 47 -9.67 6.94 4.18
N GLN A 48 -9.11 5.85 4.72
CA GLN A 48 -9.28 4.50 4.21
C GLN A 48 -9.80 3.55 5.29
N GLU A 49 -10.98 2.94 5.07
CA GLU A 49 -11.53 1.93 6.00
C GLU A 49 -10.74 0.62 6.00
N ILE A 50 -9.98 0.36 4.92
CA ILE A 50 -9.13 -0.82 4.69
C ILE A 50 -7.85 -0.44 3.97
N GLY A 51 -6.85 -1.31 3.96
CA GLY A 51 -5.66 -1.14 3.12
C GLY A 51 -5.94 -1.34 1.62
N TYR A 52 -5.41 -0.48 0.77
CA TYR A 52 -5.54 -0.55 -0.70
C TYR A 52 -4.20 -0.88 -1.34
N ILE A 53 -4.18 -1.90 -2.19
CA ILE A 53 -2.97 -2.29 -2.94
C ILE A 53 -2.50 -1.14 -3.82
N GLN A 54 -1.20 -0.87 -3.78
CA GLN A 54 -0.49 0.03 -4.70
C GLN A 54 0.41 -0.76 -5.64
N ALA A 55 1.02 -1.86 -5.16
CA ALA A 55 1.78 -2.80 -5.98
C ALA A 55 1.94 -4.14 -5.26
N ASP A 56 2.20 -5.22 -6.00
CA ASP A 56 2.45 -6.54 -5.41
C ASP A 56 3.85 -6.63 -4.77
N ARG A 57 4.78 -5.73 -5.13
CA ARG A 57 6.17 -5.68 -4.65
C ARG A 57 6.71 -4.24 -4.65
N LEU A 58 7.73 -3.98 -3.84
CA LEU A 58 8.35 -2.65 -3.75
C LEU A 58 9.04 -2.20 -5.05
N ASP A 59 9.75 -3.09 -5.73
CA ASP A 59 10.44 -2.77 -6.98
C ASP A 59 9.45 -2.30 -8.06
N LEU A 60 8.32 -3.00 -8.23
CA LEU A 60 7.26 -2.58 -9.14
C LEU A 60 6.65 -1.22 -8.76
N PHE A 61 6.52 -0.96 -7.46
CA PHE A 61 6.07 0.36 -6.98
C PHE A 61 7.09 1.45 -7.33
N LEU A 62 8.38 1.23 -7.08
CA LEU A 62 9.43 2.20 -7.41
C LEU A 62 9.56 2.41 -8.92
N GLU A 63 9.47 1.34 -9.72
CA GLU A 63 9.39 1.41 -11.19
C GLU A 63 8.23 2.30 -11.64
N SER A 64 7.03 2.14 -11.05
CA SER A 64 5.88 2.98 -11.38
C SER A 64 6.08 4.47 -11.05
N LEU A 65 6.94 4.80 -10.08
CA LEU A 65 7.29 6.19 -9.76
C LEU A 65 8.34 6.75 -10.72
N MET A 66 9.21 5.90 -11.27
CA MET A 66 10.24 6.28 -12.24
C MET A 66 9.67 6.40 -13.66
N ASP A 67 8.62 5.65 -13.99
CA ASP A 67 7.91 5.73 -15.28
C ASP A 67 7.03 7.00 -15.41
N VAL A 68 7.04 7.86 -14.39
CA VAL A 68 6.40 9.19 -14.43
C VAL A 68 7.30 10.18 -15.17
N ASP A 69 7.65 9.86 -16.42
CA ASP A 69 8.41 10.71 -17.36
C ASP A 69 7.50 11.29 -18.46
N GLY A 70 6.22 11.53 -18.16
CA GLY A 70 5.27 12.16 -19.09
C GLY A 70 4.21 13.03 -18.42
N ASP A 71 4.50 14.33 -18.30
CA ASP A 71 3.58 15.43 -18.01
C ASP A 71 2.85 15.43 -16.66
N ILE A 72 3.44 16.15 -15.70
CA ILE A 72 2.67 16.87 -14.69
C ILE A 72 2.08 18.11 -15.40
N GLN A 73 0.82 18.04 -15.83
CA GLN A 73 -0.01 19.23 -16.10
C GLN A 73 -0.86 19.58 -14.88
#